data_AF-A0A3P6DJL4-F1
#
_entry.id   AF-A0A3P6DJL4-F1
#
_cell.length_a   1.000
_cell.length_b   1.000
_cell.length_c   1.000
_cell.angle_alpha   90.00
_cell.angle_beta   90.00
_cell.angle_gamma   90.00
#
_symmetry.space_group_name_H-M   'P 1'
#
loop_
_entity.id
_entity.type
_entity.pdbx_description
1 polymer ?
#
loop_
_entity_poly.entity_id
_entity_poly.type
_entity_poly.pdbx_seq_one_letter_code
_entity_poly.pdbx_strand_id
1 'polypeptide(L)' 'MPSNKSPGPDGFPCEFFKTAWPVITHDFTIAVQSVFQMGFLPKGVNSTILALIPII' A
#
# COMPACT_ATOMS: atom_id res chain seq x y z
N MET A 1 -2.87 3.38 -12.42
CA MET A 1 -3.61 2.10 -12.28
C MET A 1 -5.00 2.24 -12.86
N PRO A 2 -5.42 1.30 -13.74
CA PRO A 2 -6.79 1.24 -14.27
C PRO A 2 -7.80 1.17 -13.12
N SER A 3 -8.96 1.75 -13.32
CA SER A 3 -10.06 1.62 -12.37
C SER A 3 -10.70 0.23 -12.49
N ASN A 4 -11.30 -0.29 -11.41
CA ASN A 4 -11.97 -1.59 -11.31
C ASN A 4 -11.04 -2.82 -11.29
N LYS A 5 -9.81 -2.66 -10.79
CA LYS A 5 -8.95 -3.80 -10.49
C LYS A 5 -9.41 -4.47 -9.19
N SER A 6 -9.28 -5.79 -9.10
CA SER A 6 -9.49 -6.53 -7.84
C SER A 6 -8.69 -5.88 -6.69
N PRO A 7 -9.27 -5.76 -5.48
CA PRO A 7 -8.56 -5.21 -4.33
C PRO A 7 -7.33 -6.05 -4.00
N GLY A 8 -6.41 -5.43 -3.26
CA GLY A 8 -5.32 -6.16 -2.65
C GLY A 8 -5.82 -7.12 -1.55
N PRO A 9 -4.92 -7.88 -0.93
CA PRO A 9 -5.25 -8.75 0.19
C PRO A 9 -5.79 -8.02 1.43
N ASP A 10 -5.62 -6.69 1.49
CA ASP A 10 -6.18 -5.80 2.49
C ASP A 10 -7.67 -5.48 2.24
N GLY A 11 -8.23 -5.89 1.10
CA GLY A 11 -9.62 -5.65 0.73
C GLY A 11 -9.90 -4.25 0.19
N PHE A 12 -8.89 -3.38 0.06
CA PHE A 12 -9.07 -2.02 -0.45
C PHE A 12 -8.68 -1.91 -1.93
N PRO A 13 -9.54 -1.34 -2.78
CA PRO A 13 -9.19 -1.05 -4.16
C PRO A 13 -8.28 0.19 -4.24
N CYS A 14 -7.57 0.37 -5.37
CA CYS A 14 -6.66 1.50 -5.57
C CYS A 14 -7.38 2.87 -5.45
N GLU A 15 -8.65 2.90 -5.83
CA GLU A 15 -9.55 4.04 -5.81
C GLU A 15 -9.81 4.57 -4.41
N PHE A 16 -9.85 3.67 -3.42
CA PHE A 16 -9.97 4.05 -2.01
C PHE A 16 -8.79 4.96 -1.62
N PHE A 17 -7.56 4.53 -1.89
CA PHE A 17 -6.36 5.29 -1.55
C PHE A 17 -6.23 6.59 -2.34
N LYS A 18 -6.63 6.61 -3.62
CA LYS A 18 -6.68 7.85 -4.42
C LYS A 18 -7.66 8.87 -3.82
N THR A 19 -8.83 8.40 -3.40
CA THR A 19 -9.89 9.25 -2.84
C THR A 19 -9.51 9.74 -1.44
N ALA A 20 -8.89 8.87 -0.63
CA ALA A 20 -8.42 9.19 0.70
C ALA A 20 -7.11 10.00 0.71
N TRP A 21 -6.44 10.20 -0.44
CA TRP A 21 -5.13 10.85 -0.51
C TRP A 21 -5.06 12.20 0.22
N PRO A 22 -6.04 13.12 0.09
CA PRO A 22 -6.02 14.40 0.83
C PRO A 22 -6.05 14.23 2.35
N VAL A 23 -6.56 13.10 2.85
CA VAL A 23 -6.63 12.77 4.28
C VAL A 23 -5.32 12.15 4.76
N ILE A 24 -4.76 11.20 4.01
CA ILE A 24 -3.61 10.39 4.47
C ILE A 24 -2.25 10.95 4.05
N THR A 25 -2.20 11.89 3.10
CA THR A 25 -0.93 12.32 2.48
C THR A 25 0.06 12.90 3.48
N HIS A 26 -0.39 13.63 4.50
CA HIS A 26 0.50 14.28 5.45
C HIS A 26 1.29 13.25 6.27
N ASP A 27 0.58 12.34 6.92
CA ASP A 27 1.16 11.30 7.76
C ASP A 27 1.99 10.32 6.92
N PHE A 28 1.53 10.00 5.71
CA PHE A 28 2.28 9.15 4.78
C PHE A 28 3.63 9.76 4.40
N THR A 29 3.67 11.06 4.08
CA THR A 29 4.94 11.75 3.76
C THR A 29 5.90 11.74 4.96
N ILE A 30 5.41 12.01 6.17
CA ILE A 30 6.23 11.97 7.39
C ILE A 30 6.79 10.57 7.62
N ALA A 31 5.96 9.53 7.47
CA ALA A 31 6.39 8.14 7.63
C ALA A 31 7.48 7.75 6.61
N VAL A 32 7.37 8.18 5.36
CA VAL A 32 8.41 7.94 4.35
C VAL A 32 9.70 8.68 4.70
N GLN A 33 9.62 9.94 5.11
CA GLN A 33 10.79 10.72 5.51
C GLN A 33 11.51 10.11 6.72
N SER A 34 10.77 9.62 7.73
CA SER A 34 11.36 9.01 8.92
C SER A 34 12.14 7.73 8.58
N VAL A 35 11.66 6.93 7.63
CA VAL A 35 12.40 5.75 7.13
C VAL A 35 13.77 6.15 6.58
N PHE A 36 13.84 7.22 5.78
CA PHE A 36 15.11 7.69 5.21
C PHE A 36 16.02 8.36 6.23
N GLN A 37 15.46 9.07 7.21
CA GLN A 37 16.23 9.75 8.25
C GLN A 37 16.80 8.76 9.27
N MET A 38 16.01 7.75 9.67
CA MET A 38 16.38 6.79 10.71
C MET A 38 17.04 5.53 10.14
N GLY A 39 16.93 5.29 8.83
CA GLY A 39 17.39 4.04 8.20
C GLY A 39 16.60 2.81 8.64
N PHE A 40 15.41 3.01 9.20
CA PHE A 40 14.57 1.95 9.76
C PHE A 40 13.28 1.83 8.97
N LEU A 41 13.03 0.66 8.37
CA LEU A 41 11.77 0.32 7.74
C LEU A 41 10.92 -0.52 8.71
N PRO A 42 9.69 -0.10 9.06
CA PRO A 42 8.81 -0.90 9.91
C PRO A 42 8.56 -2.29 9.33
N LYS A 43 8.48 -3.29 10.21
CA LYS A 43 8.17 -4.66 9.81
C LYS A 43 6.83 -4.70 9.07
N GLY A 44 6.79 -5.42 7.95
CA GLY A 44 5.57 -5.59 7.17
C GLY A 44 5.43 -4.66 5.96
N VAL A 45 6.15 -3.53 5.90
CA VAL A 45 6.03 -2.59 4.78
C VAL A 45 6.49 -3.21 3.45
N ASN A 46 7.45 -4.13 3.49
CA ASN A 46 7.95 -4.87 2.32
C ASN A 46 7.40 -6.30 2.23
N SER A 47 6.39 -6.66 3.03
CA SER A 47 5.78 -7.98 2.95
C SER A 47 5.09 -8.16 1.60
N THR A 48 5.43 -9.26 0.92
CA THR A 48 4.83 -9.62 -0.37
C THR A 48 3.83 -10.76 -0.17
N ILE A 49 2.66 -10.64 -0.79
CA ILE A 49 1.62 -11.66 -0.74
C ILE A 49 1.62 -12.43 -2.05
N LEU A 50 1.79 -13.74 -1.95
CA LEU A 50 1.79 -14.66 -3.09
C LEU A 50 0.40 -15.27 -3.24
N ALA A 51 -0.21 -15.07 -4.40
CA ALA A 51 -1.44 -15.73 -4.79
C ALA A 51 -1.11 -16.85 -5.81
N LEU A 52 -1.45 -18.08 -5.47
CA LEU A 52 -1.33 -19.22 -6.38
C LEU A 52 -2.60 -19.31 -7.22
N ILE A 53 -2.45 -19.28 -8.54
CA ILE A 53 -3.58 -19.47 -9.47
C ILE A 53 -3.58 -20.94 -9.88
N PRO A 54 -4.65 -21.70 -9.58
CA PRO A 54 -4.73 -23.09 -10.02
C PRO A 54 -4.84 -23.15 -11.53
N ILE A 55 -4.03 -24.01 -12.14
CA ILE A 55 -4.18 -24.38 -13.55
C ILE A 55 -5.15 -25.56 -13.54
N ILE A 56 -6.31 -25.38 -14.17
CA ILE A 56 -7.29 -26.45 -14.41
C ILE A 56 -7.03 -26.99 -15.81
#